data_AF-A0A7C5W1L4-F1
#
_entry.id   AF-A0A7C5W1L4-F1
#
_cell.length_a   1.000
_cell.length_b   1.000
_cell.length_c   1.000
_cell.angle_alpha   90.00
_cell.angle_beta   90.00
_cell.angle_gamma   90.00
#
_symmetry.space_group_name_H-M   'P 1'
#
loop_
_entity.id
_entity.type
_entity.pdbx_description
1 polymer ?
#
loop_
_entity_poly.entity_id
_entity_poly.type
_entity_poly.pdbx_seq_one_letter_code
_entity_poly.pdbx_strand_id
1 'polypeptide(L)'
;MKELVSIRMRASKEVAHNKIKSAQDNNIHISGAEGLYKLEDINKVVKDYIERALNHSRGKPDRIVITIENIAEKPLYIRALPVTTLRIKSIFDAEIAVKKLLLFHGISLEAISTAFEILRKENMRGASLISFSNSKRLEYDKQRGIRVSRLGISKEAKRKLSQQLSKFNINNDTVKEALILASKVASSGKIIAEVCISDDPDYTTGYVASSKLGYLRIPNIKKKNSRSGGRVFFVKESENIEKIISYLEKTPVIINKISHCRGTLNLNEIIGIIDK
;
A
#
# COMPACT_ATOMS: atom_id res chain seq x y z
N MET A 1 20.74 -7.89 22.00
CA MET A 1 20.14 -7.29 20.79
C MET A 1 18.70 -6.95 21.11
N LYS A 2 18.14 -5.81 20.65
CA LYS A 2 16.70 -5.57 20.83
C LYS A 2 15.95 -6.52 19.90
N GLU A 3 15.31 -7.54 20.48
CA GLU A 3 14.55 -8.54 19.74
C GLU A 3 13.34 -7.86 19.08
N LEU A 4 13.26 -7.98 17.75
CA LEU A 4 12.21 -7.43 16.91
C LEU A 4 11.29 -8.57 16.50
N VAL A 5 9.98 -8.34 16.52
CA VAL A 5 8.97 -9.28 16.07
C VAL A 5 8.11 -8.68 14.96
N SER A 6 7.75 -9.51 13.99
CA SER A 6 6.66 -9.22 13.08
C SER A 6 5.37 -9.73 13.68
N ILE A 7 4.38 -8.85 13.80
CA ILE A 7 3.03 -9.20 14.24
C ILE A 7 2.09 -8.93 13.07
N ARG A 8 1.41 -9.97 12.61
CA ARG A 8 0.48 -9.94 11.48
C ARG A 8 -0.88 -10.45 11.94
N MET A 9 -1.95 -9.75 11.56
CA MET A 9 -3.33 -10.16 11.83
C MET A 9 -4.11 -10.24 10.52
N ARG A 10 -4.93 -11.29 10.40
CA ARG A 10 -5.96 -11.41 9.37
C ARG A 10 -7.28 -11.85 9.99
N ALA A 11 -8.34 -11.14 9.66
CA ALA A 11 -9.71 -11.47 10.01
C ALA A 11 -10.55 -11.77 8.76
N SER A 12 -11.37 -12.81 8.83
CA SER A 12 -12.27 -13.23 7.75
C SER A 12 -13.63 -13.66 8.28
N LYS A 13 -14.60 -13.75 7.37
CA LYS A 13 -15.92 -14.30 7.62
C LYS A 13 -16.27 -15.34 6.55
N GLU A 14 -16.71 -16.52 6.97
CA GLU A 14 -17.19 -17.57 6.09
C GLU A 14 -18.56 -17.18 5.47
N VAL A 15 -18.75 -17.53 4.20
CA VAL A 15 -19.99 -17.32 3.47
C VAL A 15 -20.57 -18.69 3.14
N ALA A 16 -21.85 -18.89 3.47
CA ALA A 16 -22.55 -20.13 3.16
C ALA A 16 -22.49 -20.47 1.65
N HIS A 17 -22.25 -21.74 1.35
CA HIS A 17 -21.92 -22.32 0.03
C HIS A 17 -22.86 -21.98 -1.14
N ASN A 18 -24.05 -21.42 -0.91
CA ASN A 18 -25.06 -21.22 -1.96
C ASN A 18 -24.80 -20.02 -2.90
N LYS A 19 -23.61 -19.40 -2.91
CA LYS A 19 -23.37 -18.20 -3.75
C LYS A 19 -22.08 -18.09 -4.59
N ILE A 20 -21.07 -18.96 -4.56
CA ILE A 20 -19.86 -18.81 -5.44
C ILE A 20 -19.24 -20.16 -5.88
N LYS A 21 -18.73 -20.19 -7.13
CA LYS A 21 -18.25 -21.35 -7.92
C LYS A 21 -16.82 -21.87 -7.61
N SER A 22 -16.16 -21.50 -6.51
CA SER A 22 -14.81 -22.01 -6.21
C SER A 22 -14.56 -22.20 -4.71
N ALA A 23 -13.93 -23.32 -4.34
CA ALA A 23 -13.68 -23.73 -2.94
C ALA A 23 -12.71 -22.80 -2.17
N GLN A 24 -12.10 -21.81 -2.84
CA GLN A 24 -11.15 -20.87 -2.24
C GLN A 24 -11.78 -19.50 -1.89
N ASP A 25 -13.04 -19.28 -2.30
CA ASP A 25 -13.81 -18.04 -2.13
C ASP A 25 -14.80 -18.06 -0.97
N ASN A 26 -14.81 -19.10 -0.12
CA ASN A 26 -15.76 -19.19 0.98
C ASN A 26 -15.50 -18.18 2.11
N ASN A 27 -14.40 -17.43 2.07
CA ASN A 27 -14.03 -16.51 3.15
C ASN A 27 -13.86 -15.07 2.64
N ILE A 28 -14.77 -14.18 3.06
CA ILE A 28 -14.65 -12.75 2.82
C ILE A 28 -13.58 -12.16 3.75
N HIS A 29 -12.67 -11.36 3.19
CA HIS A 29 -11.74 -10.58 3.99
C HIS A 29 -12.46 -9.46 4.76
N ILE A 30 -12.25 -9.42 6.07
CA ILE A 30 -12.81 -8.40 6.97
C ILE A 30 -11.76 -7.35 7.30
N SER A 31 -10.62 -7.76 7.88
CA SER A 31 -9.57 -6.83 8.30
C SER A 31 -8.18 -7.47 8.22
N GLY A 32 -7.17 -6.62 8.09
CA GLY A 32 -5.76 -7.00 8.15
C GLY A 32 -4.93 -5.88 8.78
N ALA A 33 -3.86 -6.27 9.46
CA ALA A 33 -2.87 -5.36 10.01
C ALA A 33 -1.51 -6.06 10.11
N GLU A 34 -0.44 -5.30 9.98
CA GLU A 34 0.92 -5.79 10.10
C GLU A 34 1.84 -4.70 10.66
N GLY A 35 2.81 -5.10 11.48
CA GLY A 35 3.86 -4.20 11.92
C GLY A 35 5.07 -4.93 12.52
N LEU A 36 6.20 -4.22 12.57
CA LEU A 36 7.40 -4.62 13.30
C LEU A 36 7.44 -3.92 14.65
N TYR A 37 7.57 -4.70 15.72
CA TYR A 37 7.49 -4.23 17.11
C TYR A 37 8.59 -4.86 17.97
N LYS A 38 8.82 -4.29 19.15
CA LYS A 38 9.66 -4.95 20.16
C LYS A 38 8.84 -6.02 20.88
N LEU A 39 9.51 -6.99 21.50
CA LEU A 39 8.86 -8.02 22.33
C LEU A 39 7.97 -7.44 23.43
N GLU A 40 8.42 -6.38 24.10
CA GLU A 40 7.68 -5.70 25.18
C GLU A 40 6.31 -5.16 24.72
N ASP A 41 6.13 -4.91 23.42
CA ASP A 41 4.90 -4.35 22.85
C ASP A 41 3.88 -5.42 22.41
N ILE A 42 4.24 -6.73 22.43
CA ILE A 42 3.39 -7.81 21.88
C ILE A 42 1.97 -7.77 22.45
N ASN A 43 1.83 -7.80 23.78
CA ASN A 43 0.52 -7.89 24.43
C ASN A 43 -0.39 -6.73 24.02
N LYS A 44 0.17 -5.53 23.95
CA LYS A 44 -0.55 -4.33 23.54
C LYS A 44 -0.99 -4.42 22.08
N VAL A 45 -0.07 -4.75 21.17
CA VAL A 45 -0.36 -4.81 19.74
C VAL A 45 -1.37 -5.90 19.40
N VAL A 46 -1.26 -7.07 20.03
CA VAL A 46 -2.22 -8.17 19.86
C VAL A 46 -3.61 -7.73 20.26
N LYS A 47 -3.75 -7.05 21.42
CA LYS A 47 -5.02 -6.49 21.87
C LYS A 47 -5.58 -5.49 20.85
N ASP A 48 -4.77 -4.52 20.42
CA ASP A 48 -5.16 -3.50 19.43
C ASP A 48 -5.63 -4.16 18.11
N TYR A 49 -4.97 -5.22 17.66
CA TYR A 49 -5.33 -5.95 16.44
C TYR A 49 -6.63 -6.74 16.59
N ILE A 50 -6.88 -7.37 17.74
CA ILE A 50 -8.15 -8.04 18.03
C ILE A 50 -9.29 -7.02 18.03
N GLU A 51 -9.12 -5.89 18.72
CA GLU A 51 -10.12 -4.83 18.78
C GLU A 51 -10.43 -4.26 17.39
N ARG A 52 -9.40 -4.03 16.57
CA ARG A 52 -9.57 -3.61 15.17
C ARG A 52 -10.35 -4.63 14.35
N ALA A 53 -10.06 -5.91 14.50
CA ALA A 53 -10.74 -6.97 13.77
C ALA A 53 -12.23 -7.09 14.14
N LEU A 54 -12.56 -6.99 15.43
CA LEU A 54 -13.92 -7.14 15.93
C LEU A 54 -14.82 -5.94 15.59
N ASN A 55 -14.24 -4.75 15.43
CA ASN A 55 -14.96 -3.49 15.19
C ASN A 55 -14.83 -2.97 13.74
N HIS A 56 -14.47 -3.83 12.79
CA HIS A 56 -14.24 -3.40 11.41
C HIS A 56 -15.53 -3.06 10.65
N SER A 57 -15.51 -2.02 9.81
CA SER A 57 -16.67 -1.57 9.02
C SER A 57 -17.22 -2.61 8.06
N ARG A 58 -16.37 -3.54 7.61
CA ARG A 58 -16.75 -4.68 6.74
C ARG A 58 -17.54 -5.79 7.45
N GLY A 59 -17.76 -5.65 8.76
CA GLY A 59 -18.57 -6.56 9.58
C GLY A 59 -17.75 -7.38 10.57
N LYS A 60 -18.45 -8.20 11.37
CA LYS A 60 -17.85 -9.06 12.41
C LYS A 60 -17.22 -10.32 11.79
N PRO A 61 -15.94 -10.64 12.09
CA PRO A 61 -15.30 -11.87 11.64
C PRO A 61 -15.74 -13.08 12.49
N ASP A 62 -15.70 -14.28 11.90
CA ASP A 62 -15.80 -15.57 12.61
C ASP A 62 -14.42 -16.23 12.79
N ARG A 63 -13.40 -15.75 12.10
CA ARG A 63 -12.02 -16.21 12.20
C ARG A 63 -11.04 -15.05 12.26
N ILE A 64 -10.22 -15.03 13.29
CA ILE A 64 -9.07 -14.12 13.44
C ILE A 64 -7.81 -14.97 13.60
N VAL A 65 -6.80 -14.72 12.78
CA VAL A 65 -5.48 -15.35 12.86
C VAL A 65 -4.47 -14.26 13.16
N ILE A 66 -3.72 -14.43 14.25
CA ILE A 66 -2.57 -13.58 14.60
C ILE A 66 -1.32 -14.43 14.57
N THR A 67 -0.31 -13.95 13.85
CA THR A 67 0.99 -14.59 13.72
C THR A 67 2.04 -13.66 14.28
N ILE A 68 2.86 -14.17 15.21
CA ILE A 68 3.98 -13.47 15.83
C ILE A 68 5.24 -14.24 15.48
N GLU A 69 6.18 -13.60 14.82
CA GLU A 69 7.42 -14.21 14.33
C GLU A 69 8.62 -13.37 14.76
N ASN A 70 9.64 -14.01 15.31
CA ASN A 70 10.91 -13.36 15.57
C ASN A 70 11.58 -12.98 14.24
N ILE A 71 12.14 -11.77 14.20
CA ILE A 71 12.90 -11.25 13.07
C ILE A 71 14.37 -11.22 13.48
N ALA A 72 15.14 -12.17 12.93
CA ALA A 72 16.57 -12.27 13.20
C ALA A 72 17.38 -11.20 12.44
N GLU A 73 16.88 -10.77 11.28
CA GLU A 73 17.56 -9.80 10.43
C GLU A 73 17.46 -8.38 11.02
N LYS A 74 18.57 -7.64 10.98
CA LYS A 74 18.56 -6.23 11.38
C LYS A 74 17.67 -5.43 10.42
N PRO A 75 16.73 -4.60 10.92
CA PRO A 75 15.87 -3.80 10.07
C PRO A 75 16.65 -2.71 9.35
N LEU A 76 16.29 -2.45 8.10
CA LEU A 76 16.71 -1.25 7.38
C LEU A 76 15.92 -0.05 7.90
N TYR A 77 16.61 1.03 8.20
CA TYR A 77 15.98 2.26 8.65
C TYR A 77 15.87 3.27 7.51
N ILE A 78 14.65 3.70 7.20
CA ILE A 78 14.39 4.59 6.08
C ILE A 78 13.63 5.85 6.50
N ARG A 79 13.65 6.84 5.61
CA ARG A 79 12.77 8.00 5.68
C ARG A 79 11.46 7.71 4.95
N ALA A 80 10.33 8.13 5.51
CA ALA A 80 9.05 8.10 4.82
C ALA A 80 9.10 8.98 3.56
N LEU A 81 8.34 8.62 2.51
CA LEU A 81 8.16 9.49 1.36
C LEU A 81 7.51 10.82 1.77
N PRO A 82 7.85 11.95 1.12
CA PRO A 82 7.12 13.20 1.34
C PRO A 82 5.67 13.03 0.86
N VAL A 83 4.73 13.63 1.58
CA VAL A 83 3.30 13.48 1.32
C VAL A 83 2.77 14.71 0.61
N THR A 84 2.08 14.51 -0.50
CA THR A 84 1.34 15.57 -1.21
C THR A 84 -0.08 15.06 -1.49
N THR A 85 -1.08 15.94 -1.49
CA THR A 85 -2.42 15.61 -2.00
C THR A 85 -2.66 16.37 -3.30
N LEU A 86 -3.07 15.65 -4.34
CA LEU A 86 -3.43 16.26 -5.62
C LEU A 86 -4.81 16.91 -5.51
N ARG A 87 -4.93 18.15 -5.98
CA ARG A 87 -6.20 18.84 -6.16
C ARG A 87 -6.92 18.28 -7.39
N ILE A 88 -7.94 17.46 -7.16
CA ILE A 88 -8.78 16.82 -8.21
C ILE A 88 -10.25 17.13 -7.95
N LYS A 89 -11.01 17.37 -9.02
CA LYS A 89 -12.45 17.66 -8.97
C LYS A 89 -13.32 16.48 -9.40
N SER A 90 -12.83 15.61 -10.29
CA SER A 90 -13.60 14.49 -10.83
C SER A 90 -12.76 13.22 -10.96
N ILE A 91 -13.43 12.06 -11.06
CA ILE A 91 -12.78 10.76 -11.33
C ILE A 91 -12.02 10.80 -12.65
N PHE A 92 -12.59 11.46 -13.66
CA PHE A 92 -11.97 11.62 -14.97
C PHE A 92 -10.65 12.40 -14.89
N ASP A 93 -10.64 13.53 -14.16
CA ASP A 93 -9.42 14.32 -13.94
C ASP A 93 -8.37 13.52 -13.15
N ALA A 94 -8.81 12.72 -12.18
CA ALA A 94 -7.93 11.85 -11.40
C ALA A 94 -7.20 10.84 -12.29
N GLU A 95 -7.95 10.15 -13.17
CA GLU A 95 -7.39 9.17 -14.08
C GLU A 95 -6.41 9.81 -15.08
N ILE A 96 -6.77 10.96 -15.66
CA ILE A 96 -5.88 11.70 -16.56
C ILE A 96 -4.58 12.08 -15.83
N ALA A 97 -4.68 12.59 -14.60
CA ALA A 97 -3.52 12.98 -13.82
C ALA A 97 -2.61 11.78 -13.51
N VAL A 98 -3.17 10.64 -13.11
CA VAL A 98 -2.42 9.40 -12.89
C VAL A 98 -1.69 8.99 -14.16
N LYS A 99 -2.37 8.93 -15.31
CA LYS A 99 -1.76 8.55 -16.59
C LYS A 99 -0.59 9.48 -16.96
N LYS A 100 -0.78 10.80 -16.83
CA LYS A 100 0.26 11.80 -17.08
C LYS A 100 1.48 11.59 -16.16
N LEU A 101 1.25 11.34 -14.87
CA LEU A 101 2.31 11.11 -13.91
C LEU A 101 3.08 9.82 -14.19
N LEU A 102 2.41 8.73 -14.59
CA LEU A 102 3.08 7.48 -14.91
C LEU A 102 3.89 7.59 -16.21
N LEU A 103 3.35 8.28 -17.23
CA LEU A 103 4.09 8.61 -18.46
C LEU A 103 5.35 9.42 -18.16
N PHE A 104 5.26 10.39 -17.24
CA PHE A 104 6.41 11.17 -16.80
C PHE A 104 7.51 10.29 -16.16
N HIS A 105 7.14 9.17 -15.54
CA HIS A 105 8.10 8.18 -15.02
C HIS A 105 8.61 7.20 -16.08
N GLY A 106 8.30 7.43 -17.36
CA GLY A 106 8.74 6.61 -18.49
C GLY A 106 7.96 5.30 -18.65
N ILE A 107 6.83 5.14 -17.96
CA ILE A 107 6.00 3.93 -18.08
C ILE A 107 5.21 4.01 -19.39
N SER A 108 5.24 2.92 -20.16
CA SER A 108 4.56 2.87 -21.47
C SER A 108 3.04 2.97 -21.34
N LEU A 109 2.39 3.48 -22.38
CA LEU A 109 0.92 3.55 -22.45
C LEU A 109 0.27 2.17 -22.28
N GLU A 110 0.90 1.13 -22.83
CA GLU A 110 0.44 -0.25 -22.70
C GLU A 110 0.47 -0.71 -21.24
N ALA A 111 1.60 -0.53 -20.54
CA ALA A 111 1.73 -0.89 -19.13
C ALA A 111 0.75 -0.10 -18.25
N ILE A 112 0.52 1.18 -18.55
CA ILE A 112 -0.48 2.01 -17.88
C ILE A 112 -1.89 1.45 -18.10
N SER A 113 -2.24 1.08 -19.34
CA SER A 113 -3.55 0.50 -19.66
C SER A 113 -3.77 -0.79 -18.87
N THR A 114 -2.82 -1.72 -18.91
CA THR A 114 -2.86 -2.98 -18.16
C THR A 114 -3.02 -2.74 -16.65
N ALA A 115 -2.32 -1.75 -16.10
CA ALA A 115 -2.47 -1.41 -14.69
C ALA A 115 -3.90 -0.95 -14.34
N PHE A 116 -4.52 -0.11 -15.17
CA PHE A 116 -5.92 0.30 -14.95
C PHE A 116 -6.92 -0.84 -15.12
N GLU A 117 -6.64 -1.81 -15.99
CA GLU A 117 -7.46 -3.01 -16.09
C GLU A 117 -7.42 -3.83 -14.81
N ILE A 118 -6.21 -4.08 -14.28
CA ILE A 118 -6.00 -4.81 -13.03
C ILE A 118 -6.71 -4.10 -11.87
N LEU A 119 -6.49 -2.78 -11.71
CA LEU A 119 -7.09 -1.97 -10.64
C LEU A 119 -8.62 -1.94 -10.67
N ARG A 120 -9.24 -2.21 -11.83
CA ARG A 120 -10.71 -2.20 -12.00
C ARG A 120 -11.33 -3.57 -11.88
N LYS A 121 -10.68 -4.60 -12.42
CA LYS A 121 -11.26 -5.93 -12.63
C LYS A 121 -10.79 -6.96 -11.60
N GLU A 122 -9.60 -6.81 -11.05
CA GLU A 122 -8.98 -7.85 -10.23
C GLU A 122 -9.01 -7.49 -8.73
N ASN A 123 -9.67 -8.31 -7.92
CA ASN A 123 -9.61 -8.19 -6.46
C ASN A 123 -8.45 -9.03 -5.91
N MET A 124 -7.22 -8.63 -6.26
CA MET A 124 -6.02 -9.31 -5.80
C MET A 124 -5.77 -9.07 -4.30
N ARG A 125 -5.19 -10.08 -3.64
CA ARG A 125 -4.82 -10.01 -2.22
C ARG A 125 -3.52 -9.25 -1.95
N GLY A 126 -2.78 -8.92 -3.00
CA GLY A 126 -1.47 -8.28 -3.01
C GLY A 126 -1.33 -7.39 -4.24
N ALA A 127 -0.10 -7.07 -4.63
CA ALA A 127 0.19 -6.22 -5.79
C ALA A 127 0.58 -7.03 -7.03
N SER A 128 0.20 -6.52 -8.21
CA SER A 128 0.81 -6.95 -9.47
C SER A 128 2.17 -6.29 -9.66
N LEU A 129 3.13 -7.01 -10.25
CA LEU A 129 4.42 -6.48 -10.65
C LEU A 129 4.47 -6.46 -12.16
N ILE A 130 4.45 -5.27 -12.75
CA ILE A 130 4.34 -5.09 -14.19
C ILE A 130 5.63 -4.50 -14.73
N SER A 131 6.10 -5.04 -15.85
CA SER A 131 7.09 -4.36 -16.67
C SER A 131 6.62 -2.95 -17.03
N PHE A 132 7.49 -1.96 -16.84
CA PHE A 132 7.20 -0.59 -17.22
C PHE A 132 7.13 -0.39 -18.75
N SER A 133 7.70 -1.27 -19.57
CA SER A 133 7.85 -1.06 -21.02
C SER A 133 6.86 -1.87 -21.86
N ASN A 134 6.62 -3.15 -21.52
CA ASN A 134 5.84 -4.09 -22.34
C ASN A 134 4.65 -4.74 -21.62
N SER A 135 4.23 -4.16 -20.49
CA SER A 135 3.03 -4.56 -19.74
C SER A 135 3.00 -5.99 -19.17
N LYS A 136 4.08 -6.77 -19.32
CA LYS A 136 4.18 -8.13 -18.80
C LYS A 136 4.07 -8.16 -17.28
N ARG A 137 3.17 -9.01 -16.76
CA ARG A 137 3.10 -9.35 -15.33
C ARG A 137 4.22 -10.32 -14.95
N LEU A 138 4.96 -9.99 -13.89
CA LEU A 138 6.22 -10.62 -13.49
C LEU A 138 6.13 -11.33 -12.13
N GLU A 139 5.05 -11.15 -11.37
CA GLU A 139 4.80 -11.94 -10.17
C GLU A 139 4.44 -13.40 -10.50
N TYR A 140 4.88 -14.33 -9.64
CA TYR A 140 4.68 -15.77 -9.85
C TYR A 140 3.22 -16.21 -9.78
N ASP A 141 2.47 -15.68 -8.79
CA ASP A 141 1.06 -15.99 -8.57
C ASP A 141 0.22 -14.74 -8.84
N LYS A 142 -0.47 -14.74 -9.98
CA LYS A 142 -1.31 -13.62 -10.44
C LYS A 142 -2.57 -13.40 -9.61
N GLN A 143 -3.04 -14.40 -8.86
CA GLN A 143 -4.21 -14.26 -7.99
C GLN A 143 -3.83 -13.76 -6.60
N ARG A 144 -2.70 -14.22 -6.08
CA ARG A 144 -2.17 -13.76 -4.79
C ARG A 144 -1.52 -12.38 -4.90
N GLY A 145 -0.70 -12.16 -5.93
CA GLY A 145 0.18 -11.01 -6.04
C GLY A 145 1.32 -11.02 -5.01
N ILE A 146 2.11 -9.95 -5.01
CA ILE A 146 3.18 -9.72 -4.03
C ILE A 146 2.59 -9.09 -2.78
N ARG A 147 2.88 -9.65 -1.61
CA ARG A 147 2.47 -9.07 -0.32
C ARG A 147 3.64 -8.43 0.39
N VAL A 148 3.72 -7.09 0.28
CA VAL A 148 4.69 -6.31 1.04
C VAL A 148 4.44 -6.52 2.54
N SER A 149 5.48 -6.97 3.25
CA SER A 149 5.41 -7.43 4.65
C SER A 149 6.68 -7.00 5.39
N ARG A 150 6.79 -7.23 6.70
CA ARG A 150 7.89 -6.81 7.59
C ARG A 150 8.21 -5.32 7.44
N LEU A 151 7.19 -4.50 7.62
CA LEU A 151 7.28 -3.04 7.61
C LEU A 151 6.83 -2.47 8.96
N GLY A 152 7.46 -1.39 9.39
CA GLY A 152 7.14 -0.74 10.66
C GLY A 152 7.51 0.73 10.69
N ILE A 153 7.17 1.39 11.79
CA ILE A 153 7.49 2.79 12.04
C ILE A 153 7.87 2.95 13.51
N SER A 154 8.95 3.70 13.78
CA SER A 154 9.36 3.97 15.16
C SER A 154 8.30 4.81 15.89
N LYS A 155 8.22 4.67 17.23
CA LYS A 155 7.25 5.44 18.05
C LYS A 155 7.39 6.95 17.85
N GLU A 156 8.63 7.44 17.78
CA GLU A 156 8.91 8.86 17.55
C GLU A 156 8.48 9.31 16.15
N ALA A 157 8.80 8.53 15.11
CA ALA A 157 8.40 8.82 13.74
C ALA A 157 6.87 8.78 13.59
N LYS A 158 6.18 7.81 14.23
CA LYS A 158 4.71 7.72 14.24
C LYS A 158 4.06 8.96 14.85
N ARG A 159 4.62 9.49 15.94
CA ARG A 159 4.17 10.74 16.57
C ARG A 159 4.36 11.94 15.63
N LYS A 160 5.56 12.10 15.06
CA LYS A 160 5.88 13.18 14.10
C LYS A 160 4.97 13.12 12.86
N LEU A 161 4.76 11.93 12.31
CA LEU A 161 3.88 11.72 11.16
C LEU A 161 2.44 12.14 11.50
N SER A 162 1.90 11.69 12.64
CA SER A 162 0.55 12.04 13.06
C SER A 162 0.38 13.56 13.19
N GLN A 163 1.36 14.25 13.78
CA GLN A 163 1.36 15.71 13.89
C GLN A 163 1.34 16.40 12.52
N GLN A 164 2.15 15.94 11.56
CA GLN A 164 2.17 16.54 10.22
C GLN A 164 0.88 16.27 9.44
N LEU A 165 0.36 15.05 9.48
CA LEU A 165 -0.87 14.69 8.77
C LEU A 165 -2.10 15.41 9.35
N SER A 166 -2.14 15.65 10.67
CA SER A 166 -3.25 16.37 11.32
C SER A 166 -3.40 17.80 10.80
N LYS A 167 -2.29 18.48 10.47
CA LYS A 167 -2.31 19.85 9.91
C LYS A 167 -3.11 19.96 8.61
N PHE A 168 -3.30 18.83 7.91
CA PHE A 168 -3.99 18.77 6.63
C PHE A 168 -5.25 17.90 6.68
N ASN A 169 -5.74 17.53 7.88
CA ASN A 169 -6.93 16.70 8.07
C ASN A 169 -6.90 15.35 7.35
N ILE A 170 -5.71 14.73 7.25
CA ILE A 170 -5.51 13.42 6.61
C ILE A 170 -4.85 12.40 7.55
N ASN A 171 -4.90 12.66 8.86
CA ASN A 171 -4.34 11.78 9.89
C ASN A 171 -5.30 10.62 10.20
N ASN A 172 -5.19 9.54 9.44
CA ASN A 172 -5.89 8.28 9.70
C ASN A 172 -4.97 7.09 9.42
N ASP A 173 -5.38 5.90 9.88
CA ASP A 173 -4.57 4.69 9.76
C ASP A 173 -4.38 4.23 8.31
N THR A 174 -5.40 4.38 7.46
CA THR A 174 -5.30 4.09 6.01
C THR A 174 -4.16 4.87 5.35
N VAL A 175 -4.03 6.16 5.64
CA VAL A 175 -2.95 7.01 5.10
C VAL A 175 -1.60 6.60 5.68
N LYS A 176 -1.51 6.33 6.98
CA LYS A 176 -0.25 5.93 7.62
C LYS A 176 0.25 4.58 7.08
N GLU A 177 -0.62 3.58 7.04
CA GLU A 177 -0.30 2.24 6.56
C GLU A 177 0.12 2.27 5.09
N ALA A 178 -0.65 2.97 4.25
CA ALA A 178 -0.31 3.14 2.84
C ALA A 178 1.03 3.87 2.64
N LEU A 179 1.30 4.93 3.41
CA LEU A 179 2.57 5.65 3.34
C LEU A 179 3.74 4.77 3.78
N ILE A 180 3.60 3.99 4.86
CA ILE A 180 4.67 3.11 5.34
C ILE A 180 5.01 2.07 4.28
N LEU A 181 3.97 1.44 3.71
CA LEU A 181 4.12 0.44 2.64
C LEU A 181 4.76 1.06 1.39
N ALA A 182 4.23 2.17 0.89
CA ALA A 182 4.76 2.85 -0.30
C ALA A 182 6.22 3.30 -0.11
N SER A 183 6.57 3.76 1.10
CA SER A 183 7.94 4.14 1.42
C SER A 183 8.89 2.95 1.38
N LYS A 184 8.48 1.79 1.91
CA LYS A 184 9.25 0.55 1.78
C LYS A 184 9.40 0.14 0.31
N VAL A 185 8.32 0.20 -0.47
CA VAL A 185 8.34 -0.17 -1.90
C VAL A 185 9.34 0.72 -2.66
N ALA A 186 9.24 2.04 -2.49
CA ALA A 186 10.15 2.99 -3.12
C ALA A 186 11.60 2.82 -2.64
N SER A 187 11.83 2.44 -1.38
CA SER A 187 13.20 2.23 -0.85
C SER A 187 13.89 0.98 -1.39
N SER A 188 13.19 0.11 -2.13
CA SER A 188 13.85 -0.96 -2.89
C SER A 188 14.83 -0.42 -3.93
N GLY A 189 14.60 0.80 -4.42
CA GLY A 189 15.33 1.40 -5.54
C GLY A 189 15.05 0.73 -6.89
N LYS A 190 14.20 -0.30 -6.92
CA LYS A 190 13.91 -1.10 -8.12
C LYS A 190 12.51 -0.85 -8.68
N ILE A 191 11.57 -0.46 -7.82
CA ILE A 191 10.24 -0.07 -8.26
C ILE A 191 10.28 1.38 -8.76
N ILE A 192 9.94 1.58 -10.03
CA ILE A 192 9.91 2.89 -10.71
C ILE A 192 8.77 3.74 -10.15
N ALA A 193 7.57 3.16 -10.08
CA ALA A 193 6.41 3.77 -9.50
C ALA A 193 5.43 2.71 -8.99
N GLU A 194 4.51 3.17 -8.15
CA GLU A 194 3.41 2.41 -7.60
C GLU A 194 2.11 3.18 -7.86
N VAL A 195 1.04 2.46 -8.20
CA VAL A 195 -0.33 2.98 -8.20
C VAL A 195 -1.17 2.11 -7.29
N CYS A 196 -1.97 2.74 -6.42
CA CYS A 196 -2.90 2.02 -5.58
C CYS A 196 -4.25 2.72 -5.51
N ILE A 197 -5.31 1.92 -5.62
CA ILE A 197 -6.69 2.33 -5.37
C ILE A 197 -7.21 1.40 -4.28
N SER A 198 -7.78 1.95 -3.21
CA SER A 198 -8.37 1.12 -2.15
C SER A 198 -9.50 0.27 -2.70
N ASP A 199 -9.66 -0.97 -2.21
CA ASP A 199 -10.81 -1.84 -2.45
C ASP A 199 -11.98 -1.54 -1.50
N ASP A 200 -11.78 -0.70 -0.49
CA ASP A 200 -12.80 -0.30 0.48
C ASP A 200 -13.87 0.59 -0.19
N PRO A 201 -15.15 0.18 -0.20
CA PRO A 201 -16.23 0.96 -0.82
C PRO A 201 -16.40 2.37 -0.25
N ASP A 202 -16.01 2.60 1.01
CA ASP A 202 -16.16 3.88 1.69
C ASP A 202 -14.94 4.80 1.50
N TYR A 203 -13.84 4.29 0.92
CA TYR A 203 -12.60 5.04 0.71
C TYR A 203 -12.31 5.26 -0.77
N THR A 204 -12.57 6.47 -1.26
CA THR A 204 -12.41 6.84 -2.69
C THR A 204 -11.05 7.44 -3.04
N THR A 205 -10.12 7.48 -2.09
CA THR A 205 -8.77 8.03 -2.31
C THR A 205 -7.80 6.91 -2.69
N GLY A 206 -7.04 7.12 -3.75
CA GLY A 206 -5.89 6.31 -4.12
C GLY A 206 -4.59 7.11 -4.01
N TYR A 207 -3.53 6.60 -4.62
CA TYR A 207 -2.28 7.34 -4.72
C TYR A 207 -1.39 6.84 -5.88
N VAL A 208 -0.44 7.69 -6.25
CA VAL A 208 0.76 7.31 -7.02
C VAL A 208 1.97 7.56 -6.13
N ALA A 209 2.93 6.63 -6.12
CA ALA A 209 4.16 6.80 -5.35
C ALA A 209 5.40 6.47 -6.17
N SER A 210 6.48 7.22 -5.96
CA SER A 210 7.82 6.91 -6.45
C SER A 210 8.86 7.60 -5.59
N SER A 211 10.14 7.25 -5.75
CA SER A 211 11.24 7.95 -5.09
C SER A 211 11.32 9.43 -5.47
N LYS A 212 10.99 9.77 -6.73
CA LYS A 212 11.03 11.15 -7.26
C LYS A 212 9.80 11.96 -6.86
N LEU A 213 8.61 11.37 -6.96
CA LEU A 213 7.33 12.03 -6.67
C LEU A 213 7.05 12.14 -5.16
N GLY A 214 7.49 11.16 -4.38
CA GLY A 214 6.98 10.93 -3.04
C GLY A 214 5.68 10.13 -3.04
N TYR A 215 4.88 10.30 -1.98
CA TYR A 215 3.56 9.69 -1.84
C TYR A 215 2.50 10.74 -2.21
N LEU A 216 1.99 10.67 -3.44
CA LEU A 216 0.97 11.58 -3.96
C LEU A 216 -0.42 10.97 -3.80
N ARG A 217 -1.20 11.49 -2.84
CA ARG A 217 -2.61 11.12 -2.64
C ARG A 217 -3.46 11.67 -3.77
N ILE A 218 -4.40 10.87 -4.24
CA ILE A 218 -5.31 11.20 -5.34
C ILE A 218 -6.74 10.96 -4.86
N PRO A 219 -7.41 12.01 -4.32
CA PRO A 219 -8.80 11.94 -3.94
C PRO A 219 -9.70 11.63 -5.15
N ASN A 220 -10.88 11.06 -4.91
CA ASN A 220 -11.91 10.83 -5.91
C ASN A 220 -11.44 10.01 -7.13
N ILE A 221 -10.54 9.02 -6.92
CA ILE A 221 -10.02 8.18 -8.02
C ILE A 221 -10.99 7.07 -8.46
N LYS A 222 -12.00 6.78 -7.63
CA LYS A 222 -13.05 5.79 -7.92
C LYS A 222 -14.42 6.27 -7.45
N LYS A 223 -15.48 5.65 -7.97
CA LYS A 223 -16.86 5.86 -7.51
C LYS A 223 -17.03 5.38 -6.07
N LYS A 224 -17.77 6.13 -5.25
CA LYS A 224 -18.22 5.67 -3.93
C LYS A 224 -18.99 4.36 -4.06
N ASN A 225 -18.86 3.47 -3.07
CA ASN A 225 -19.44 2.12 -3.04
C ASN A 225 -18.83 1.13 -4.04
N SER A 226 -17.85 1.53 -4.86
CA SER A 226 -17.12 0.60 -5.72
C SER A 226 -16.13 -0.22 -4.91
N ARG A 227 -16.19 -1.54 -5.09
CA ARG A 227 -15.25 -2.51 -4.51
C ARG A 227 -14.01 -2.73 -5.37
N SER A 228 -13.96 -2.14 -6.57
CA SER A 228 -12.77 -2.18 -7.40
C SER A 228 -11.63 -1.44 -6.72
N GLY A 229 -10.46 -2.06 -6.71
CA GLY A 229 -9.23 -1.53 -6.16
C GLY A 229 -8.10 -2.50 -6.44
N GLY A 230 -6.90 -2.14 -6.01
CA GLY A 230 -5.73 -2.96 -6.18
C GLY A 230 -4.45 -2.16 -6.05
N ARG A 231 -3.36 -2.82 -6.43
CA ARG A 231 -2.01 -2.25 -6.33
C ARG A 231 -1.16 -2.77 -7.46
N VAL A 232 -0.42 -1.86 -8.09
CA VAL A 232 0.48 -2.16 -9.19
C VAL A 232 1.83 -1.54 -8.91
N PHE A 233 2.88 -2.34 -9.05
CA PHE A 233 4.27 -1.90 -9.03
C PHE A 233 4.84 -1.98 -10.44
N PHE A 234 5.50 -0.91 -10.88
CA PHE A 234 6.20 -0.85 -12.17
C PHE A 234 7.69 -1.07 -11.97
N VAL A 235 8.29 -1.95 -12.77
CA VAL A 235 9.71 -2.34 -12.66
C VAL A 235 10.34 -2.47 -14.06
N LYS A 236 11.67 -2.33 -14.14
CA LYS A 236 12.43 -2.69 -15.35
C LYS A 236 12.60 -4.20 -15.46
N GLU A 237 12.51 -4.74 -16.67
CA GLU A 237 12.61 -6.18 -16.95
C GLU A 237 13.98 -6.76 -16.65
N SER A 238 15.02 -5.93 -16.76
CA SER A 238 16.40 -6.33 -16.47
C SER A 238 16.65 -6.58 -14.98
N GLU A 239 15.70 -6.27 -14.11
CA GLU A 239 15.84 -6.46 -12.68
C GLU A 239 15.65 -7.92 -12.26
N ASN A 240 16.37 -8.32 -11.22
CA ASN A 240 16.18 -9.63 -10.62
C ASN A 240 14.87 -9.66 -9.80
N ILE A 241 13.83 -10.24 -10.37
CA ILE A 241 12.48 -10.29 -9.81
C ILE A 241 12.43 -11.03 -8.47
N GLU A 242 13.19 -12.12 -8.31
CA GLU A 242 13.27 -12.86 -7.04
C GLU A 242 13.81 -11.98 -5.91
N LYS A 243 14.86 -11.21 -6.18
CA LYS A 243 15.43 -10.28 -5.19
C LYS A 243 14.45 -9.18 -4.83
N ILE A 244 13.70 -8.65 -5.79
CA ILE A 244 12.67 -7.64 -5.53
C ILE A 244 11.56 -8.22 -4.65
N ILE A 245 11.01 -9.38 -5.03
CA ILE A 245 9.95 -10.04 -4.25
C ILE A 245 10.45 -10.37 -2.85
N SER A 246 11.67 -10.93 -2.73
CA SER A 246 12.29 -11.22 -1.44
C SER A 246 12.43 -9.97 -0.58
N TYR A 247 12.87 -8.84 -1.15
CA TYR A 247 12.93 -7.58 -0.44
C TYR A 247 11.56 -7.12 0.07
N LEU A 248 10.56 -7.13 -0.81
CA LEU A 248 9.21 -6.68 -0.51
C LEU A 248 8.54 -7.54 0.57
N GLU A 249 8.68 -8.86 0.51
CA GLU A 249 8.01 -9.79 1.44
C GLU A 249 8.82 -10.06 2.72
N LYS A 250 10.16 -10.11 2.64
CA LYS A 250 11.03 -10.67 3.70
C LYS A 250 12.02 -9.69 4.33
N THR A 251 12.42 -8.61 3.67
CA THR A 251 13.38 -7.67 4.30
C THR A 251 12.68 -6.79 5.34
N PRO A 252 13.10 -6.78 6.62
CA PRO A 252 12.51 -5.89 7.62
C PRO A 252 12.90 -4.43 7.38
N VAL A 253 11.91 -3.53 7.36
CA VAL A 253 12.12 -2.10 7.13
C VAL A 253 11.34 -1.28 8.15
N ILE A 254 12.01 -0.34 8.82
CA ILE A 254 11.42 0.56 9.80
C ILE A 254 11.59 2.02 9.36
N ILE A 255 10.48 2.74 9.29
CA ILE A 255 10.51 4.20 9.13
C ILE A 255 10.93 4.84 10.46
N ASN A 256 12.05 5.55 10.45
CA ASN A 256 12.52 6.30 11.62
C ASN A 256 12.62 7.82 11.40
N LYS A 257 12.48 8.28 10.14
CA LYS A 257 12.47 9.70 9.78
C LYS A 257 11.22 10.01 8.95
N ILE A 258 10.64 11.18 9.17
CA ILE A 258 9.44 11.65 8.47
C ILE A 258 9.83 12.78 7.53
N SER A 259 9.49 12.64 6.24
CA SER A 259 9.58 13.72 5.26
C SER A 259 8.41 14.69 5.42
N HIS A 260 8.53 15.87 4.83
CA HIS A 260 7.49 16.91 4.87
C HIS A 260 6.19 16.49 4.20
N CYS A 261 5.08 16.97 4.76
CA CYS A 261 3.78 16.97 4.10
C CYS A 261 3.55 18.35 3.45
N ARG A 262 3.41 18.38 2.12
CA ARG A 262 3.27 19.59 1.29
C ARG A 262 1.84 20.12 1.21
N GLY A 263 0.88 19.45 1.83
CA GLY A 263 -0.54 19.80 1.70
C GLY A 263 -1.11 19.48 0.32
N THR A 264 -1.97 20.36 -0.18
CA THR A 264 -2.72 20.15 -1.43
C THR A 264 -2.17 21.02 -2.56
N LEU A 265 -1.72 20.38 -3.64
CA LEU A 265 -1.13 21.04 -4.81
C LEU A 265 -1.89 20.66 -6.10
N ASN A 266 -1.81 21.50 -7.12
CA ASN A 266 -2.26 21.17 -8.47
C ASN A 266 -1.21 20.39 -9.26
N LEU A 267 -1.59 19.82 -10.40
CA LEU A 267 -0.72 18.95 -11.19
C LEU A 267 0.54 19.67 -11.70
N ASN A 268 0.43 20.94 -12.10
CA ASN A 268 1.57 21.71 -12.63
C ASN A 268 2.58 22.03 -11.52
N GLU A 269 2.11 22.38 -10.32
CA GLU A 269 2.97 22.56 -9.14
C GLU A 269 3.73 21.26 -8.81
N ILE A 270 3.05 20.13 -8.91
CA ILE A 270 3.65 18.81 -8.67
C ILE A 270 4.72 18.51 -9.72
N ILE A 271 4.43 18.67 -11.01
CA ILE A 271 5.40 18.46 -12.09
C ILE A 271 6.62 19.37 -11.90
N GLY A 272 6.42 20.65 -11.60
CA GLY A 272 7.51 21.59 -11.35
C GLY A 272 8.38 21.28 -10.12
N ILE A 273 7.87 20.50 -9.15
CA ILE A 273 8.68 19.97 -8.03
C ILE A 273 9.51 18.78 -8.47
N ILE A 274 9.01 17.97 -9.40
CA ILE A 274 9.66 16.74 -9.87
C ILE A 274 10.71 17.06 -10.94
N ASP A 275 10.56 18.14 -11.71
CA ASP A 275 11.53 18.55 -12.73
C ASP A 275 12.80 19.21 -12.17
N LYS A 276 12.79 19.59 -10.89
CA LYS A 276 13.95 20.13 -10.16
C LYS A 276 14.75 19.04 -9.48
#